data_AF-A0A7C7EYX7-F1
#
_entry.id   AF-A0A7C7EYX7-F1
#
_cell.length_a   1.000
_cell.length_b   1.000
_cell.length_c   1.000
_cell.angle_alpha   90.00
_cell.angle_beta   90.00
_cell.angle_gamma   90.00
#
_symmetry.space_group_name_H-M   'P 1'
#
loop_
_entity.id
_entity.type
_entity.pdbx_description
1 polymer ?
#
loop_
_entity_poly.entity_id
_entity_poly.type
_entity_poly.pdbx_seq_one_letter_code
_entity_poly.pdbx_strand_id
1 'polypeptide(L)'
;MNIKQSMKLRYLTYRLFYLAFILLNYLIAGFLIFVLKDPSKYAEHITVGGIAAAFLFSFLLGIYEYRALYPKYFNLNNIRRAFYWGSLLGNLINSLILVINFLIFNIFLSSLIAREFVFSLPYKATTYILICETLWLVFVSANVLTKLLGKVVVLIKIALLAGIGLFGYYLSEIISFWNDRIIPFISGMNADVRVLLVIVGVVSGIYLAFYEFVFTRKK
;
A
#
# COMPACT_ATOMS: atom_id res chain seq x y z
N MET A 1 -1.55 -2.99 -27.56
CA MET A 1 -2.38 -3.06 -26.35
C MET A 1 -2.59 -1.65 -25.84
N ASN A 2 -3.84 -1.22 -25.65
CA ASN A 2 -4.14 0.09 -25.09
C ASN A 2 -4.11 0.07 -23.54
N ILE A 3 -4.14 1.24 -22.91
CA ILE A 3 -4.09 1.39 -21.45
C ILE A 3 -5.24 0.61 -20.77
N LYS A 4 -6.46 0.68 -21.34
CA LYS A 4 -7.64 -0.02 -20.82
C LYS A 4 -7.47 -1.53 -20.77
N GLN A 5 -6.88 -2.13 -21.79
CA GLN A 5 -6.57 -3.56 -21.84
C GLN A 5 -5.51 -3.95 -20.80
N SER A 6 -4.48 -3.12 -20.62
CA SER A 6 -3.47 -3.33 -19.56
C SER A 6 -4.11 -3.34 -18.17
N MET A 7 -4.96 -2.35 -17.88
CA MET A 7 -5.67 -2.27 -16.61
C MET A 7 -6.58 -3.48 -16.37
N LYS A 8 -7.32 -3.91 -17.40
CA LYS A 8 -8.18 -5.10 -17.31
C LYS A 8 -7.38 -6.37 -17.00
N LEU A 9 -6.27 -6.57 -17.70
CA LEU A 9 -5.37 -7.70 -17.48
C LEU A 9 -4.78 -7.67 -16.05
N ARG A 10 -4.36 -6.50 -15.59
CA ARG A 10 -3.86 -6.29 -14.23
C ARG A 10 -4.91 -6.65 -13.18
N TYR A 11 -6.14 -6.14 -13.34
CA TYR A 11 -7.26 -6.47 -12.46
C TYR A 11 -7.51 -7.99 -12.41
N LEU A 12 -7.58 -8.65 -13.57
CA LEU A 12 -7.81 -10.11 -13.64
C LEU A 12 -6.68 -10.91 -12.97
N THR A 13 -5.44 -10.44 -13.09
CA THR A 13 -4.28 -11.08 -12.49
C THR A 13 -4.27 -10.95 -10.97
N TYR A 14 -4.70 -9.80 -10.44
CA TYR A 14 -4.54 -9.49 -9.03
C TYR A 14 -5.80 -9.60 -8.17
N ARG A 15 -7.00 -9.65 -8.76
CA ARG A 15 -8.27 -9.65 -8.00
C ARG A 15 -8.33 -10.69 -6.88
N LEU A 16 -7.79 -11.89 -7.11
CA LEU A 16 -7.79 -12.96 -6.10
C LEU A 16 -6.78 -12.69 -4.98
N PHE A 17 -5.61 -12.11 -5.29
CA PHE A 17 -4.64 -11.72 -4.28
C PHE A 17 -5.18 -10.59 -3.38
N TYR A 18 -5.85 -9.60 -3.97
CA TYR A 18 -6.51 -8.53 -3.20
C TYR A 18 -7.65 -9.08 -2.35
N LEU A 19 -8.50 -9.95 -2.91
CA LEU A 19 -9.57 -10.58 -2.15
C LEU A 19 -9.03 -11.41 -0.98
N ALA A 20 -8.01 -12.24 -1.22
CA ALA A 20 -7.37 -13.02 -0.18
C ALA A 20 -6.74 -12.14 0.91
N PHE A 21 -6.04 -11.07 0.52
CA PHE A 21 -5.46 -10.11 1.46
C PHE A 21 -6.52 -9.44 2.34
N ILE A 22 -7.63 -8.99 1.73
CA ILE A 22 -8.74 -8.39 2.47
C ILE A 22 -9.35 -9.41 3.43
N LEU A 23 -9.72 -10.59 2.96
CA LEU A 23 -10.30 -11.63 3.81
C LEU A 23 -9.38 -12.01 4.98
N LEU A 24 -8.08 -12.13 4.73
CA LEU A 24 -7.08 -12.43 5.77
C LEU A 24 -7.02 -11.32 6.83
N ASN A 25 -7.07 -10.04 6.44
CA ASN A 25 -7.09 -8.92 7.38
C ASN A 25 -8.31 -8.97 8.31
N TYR A 26 -9.50 -9.22 7.76
CA TYR A 26 -10.72 -9.32 8.57
C TYR A 26 -10.69 -10.55 9.49
N LEU A 27 -10.20 -11.70 9.00
CA LEU A 27 -10.08 -12.92 9.80
C LEU A 27 -9.09 -12.76 10.94
N ILE A 28 -7.91 -12.17 10.69
CA ILE A 28 -6.90 -11.92 11.73
C ILE A 28 -7.44 -10.95 12.78
N ALA A 29 -8.09 -9.86 12.36
CA ALA A 29 -8.69 -8.91 13.28
C ALA A 29 -9.78 -9.57 14.14
N GLY A 30 -10.69 -10.33 13.53
CA GLY A 30 -11.72 -11.08 14.24
C GLY A 30 -11.15 -12.09 15.22
N PHE A 31 -10.12 -12.84 14.83
CA PHE A 31 -9.43 -13.79 15.69
C PHE A 31 -8.75 -13.12 16.88
N LEU A 32 -8.00 -12.04 16.65
CA LEU A 32 -7.32 -11.29 17.72
C LEU A 32 -8.31 -10.72 18.73
N ILE A 33 -9.43 -10.17 18.26
CA ILE A 33 -10.51 -9.68 19.13
C ILE A 33 -11.12 -10.82 19.96
N PHE A 34 -11.37 -11.98 19.34
CA PHE A 34 -11.93 -13.14 20.03
C PHE A 34 -10.99 -13.71 21.11
N VAL A 35 -9.69 -13.79 20.82
CA VAL A 35 -8.69 -14.36 21.74
C VAL A 35 -8.31 -13.38 22.86
N LEU A 36 -8.11 -12.11 22.56
CA LEU A 36 -7.56 -11.13 23.51
C LEU A 36 -8.60 -10.52 24.45
N LYS A 37 -9.91 -10.72 24.20
CA LYS A 37 -11.05 -10.35 25.07
C LYS A 37 -11.15 -8.89 25.51
N ASP A 38 -10.30 -8.00 25.01
CA ASP A 38 -10.35 -6.53 25.20
C ASP A 38 -10.09 -5.82 23.85
N PRO A 39 -11.10 -5.77 22.97
CA PRO A 39 -10.94 -5.23 21.62
C PRO A 39 -10.65 -3.73 21.61
N SER A 40 -11.10 -2.99 22.62
CA SER A 40 -10.85 -1.56 22.78
C SER A 40 -9.36 -1.23 22.89
N LYS A 41 -8.62 -2.02 23.68
CA LYS A 41 -7.18 -1.80 23.89
C LYS A 41 -6.34 -2.10 22.64
N TYR A 42 -6.76 -3.08 21.85
CA TYR A 42 -6.00 -3.54 20.67
C TYR A 42 -6.51 -2.96 19.35
N ALA A 43 -7.60 -2.20 19.36
CA ALA A 43 -8.21 -1.59 18.18
C ALA A 43 -7.19 -0.84 17.32
N GLU A 44 -6.43 0.04 17.97
CA GLU A 44 -5.41 0.85 17.32
C GLU A 44 -4.25 0.01 16.78
N HIS A 45 -3.84 -1.02 17.53
CA HIS A 45 -2.78 -1.94 17.12
C HIS A 45 -3.17 -2.73 15.87
N ILE A 46 -4.42 -3.19 15.81
CA ILE A 46 -4.98 -3.90 14.66
C ILE A 46 -5.05 -2.96 13.43
N THR A 47 -5.46 -1.71 13.63
CA THR A 47 -5.54 -0.72 12.54
C THR A 47 -4.16 -0.36 11.99
N VAL A 48 -3.19 -0.06 12.85
CA VAL A 48 -1.80 0.25 12.43
C VAL A 48 -1.14 -0.98 11.78
N GLY A 49 -1.34 -2.16 12.35
CA GLY A 49 -0.86 -3.42 11.78
C GLY A 49 -1.45 -3.69 10.38
N GLY A 50 -2.75 -3.43 10.18
CA GLY A 50 -3.40 -3.55 8.88
C GLY A 50 -2.83 -2.58 7.84
N ILE A 51 -2.57 -1.32 8.22
CA ILE A 51 -1.94 -0.31 7.35
C ILE A 51 -0.53 -0.78 6.93
N ALA A 52 0.29 -1.23 7.89
CA ALA A 52 1.62 -1.76 7.61
C ALA A 52 1.56 -2.99 6.67
N ALA A 53 0.63 -3.91 6.90
CA ALA A 53 0.41 -5.07 6.04
C ALA A 53 0.01 -4.66 4.61
N ALA A 54 -0.77 -3.58 4.44
CA ALA A 54 -1.13 -3.08 3.11
C ALA A 54 0.06 -2.42 2.38
N PHE A 55 0.92 -1.69 3.10
CA PHE A 55 2.17 -1.19 2.51
C PHE A 55 3.06 -2.33 2.04
N LEU A 56 3.22 -3.36 2.88
CA LEU A 56 3.95 -4.56 2.51
C LEU A 56 3.35 -5.26 1.29
N PHE A 57 2.03 -5.43 1.28
CA PHE A 57 1.32 -6.05 0.16
C PHE A 57 1.51 -5.27 -1.14
N SER A 58 1.39 -3.94 -1.09
CA SER A 58 1.64 -3.04 -2.22
C SER A 58 3.09 -3.15 -2.74
N PHE A 59 4.06 -3.23 -1.82
CA PHE A 59 5.47 -3.42 -2.15
C PHE A 59 5.71 -4.76 -2.84
N LEU A 60 5.19 -5.87 -2.28
CA LEU A 60 5.32 -7.21 -2.86
C LEU A 60 4.68 -7.31 -4.25
N LEU A 61 3.53 -6.65 -4.45
CA LEU A 61 2.91 -6.54 -5.77
C LEU A 61 3.81 -5.80 -6.76
N GLY A 62 4.46 -4.71 -6.36
CA GLY A 62 5.41 -4.00 -7.21
C GLY A 62 6.61 -4.87 -7.61
N ILE A 63 7.17 -5.65 -6.68
CA ILE A 63 8.21 -6.64 -6.99
C ILE A 63 7.71 -7.69 -8.00
N TYR A 64 6.53 -8.26 -7.73
CA TYR A 64 5.97 -9.31 -8.57
C TYR A 64 5.66 -8.79 -9.97
N GLU A 65 5.09 -7.59 -10.07
CA GLU A 65 4.75 -6.99 -11.36
C GLU A 65 6.01 -6.83 -12.21
N TYR A 66 7.06 -6.21 -11.64
CA TYR A 66 8.32 -6.02 -12.34
C TYR A 66 9.03 -7.34 -12.72
N ARG A 67 8.91 -8.40 -11.90
CA ARG A 67 9.62 -9.68 -12.16
C ARG A 67 8.87 -10.65 -13.06
N ALA A 68 7.56 -10.76 -12.91
CA ALA A 68 6.78 -11.83 -13.53
C ALA A 68 5.99 -11.33 -14.74
N LEU A 69 5.42 -10.14 -14.66
CA LEU A 69 4.54 -9.59 -15.70
C LEU A 69 5.34 -8.74 -16.69
N TYR A 70 6.16 -7.82 -16.18
CA TYR A 70 6.95 -6.91 -17.01
C TYR A 70 7.79 -7.62 -18.08
N PRO A 71 8.57 -8.67 -17.79
CA PRO A 71 9.38 -9.32 -18.82
C PRO A 71 8.56 -9.98 -19.93
N LYS A 72 7.38 -10.54 -19.58
CA LYS A 72 6.48 -11.17 -20.54
C LYS A 72 5.88 -10.16 -21.53
N TYR A 73 5.58 -8.94 -21.09
CA TYR A 73 5.04 -7.89 -21.94
C TYR A 73 6.11 -6.95 -22.51
N PHE A 74 7.31 -6.93 -21.93
CA PHE A 74 8.44 -6.18 -22.48
C PHE A 74 8.98 -6.79 -23.77
N ASN A 75 8.85 -8.08 -24.05
CA ASN A 75 9.30 -8.59 -25.36
C ASN A 75 8.50 -8.02 -26.56
N LEU A 76 7.41 -7.30 -26.31
CA LEU A 76 6.60 -6.63 -27.31
C LEU A 76 6.85 -5.10 -27.28
N ASN A 77 7.83 -4.63 -28.06
CA ASN A 77 8.27 -3.22 -28.08
C ASN A 77 7.12 -2.19 -28.24
N ASN A 78 6.07 -2.54 -28.98
CA ASN A 78 4.94 -1.63 -29.26
C ASN A 78 3.94 -1.47 -28.10
N ILE A 79 4.02 -2.29 -27.03
CA ILE A 79 3.03 -2.26 -25.93
C ILE A 79 3.62 -1.90 -24.56
N ARG A 80 4.95 -1.82 -24.44
CA ARG A 80 5.67 -1.55 -23.17
C ARG A 80 5.13 -0.34 -22.41
N ARG A 81 4.99 0.78 -23.12
CA ARG A 81 4.56 2.06 -22.53
C ARG A 81 3.11 2.01 -22.05
N ALA A 82 2.21 1.50 -22.88
CA ALA A 82 0.80 1.35 -22.52
C ALA A 82 0.60 0.36 -21.37
N PHE A 83 1.43 -0.68 -21.29
CA PHE A 83 1.43 -1.61 -20.17
C PHE A 83 1.84 -0.92 -18.87
N TYR A 84 2.97 -0.18 -18.87
CA TYR A 84 3.48 0.53 -17.70
C TYR A 84 2.48 1.57 -17.16
N TRP A 85 1.94 2.42 -18.02
CA TRP A 85 0.95 3.41 -17.59
C TRP A 85 -0.37 2.79 -17.11
N GLY A 86 -0.83 1.72 -17.77
CA GLY A 86 -1.99 0.97 -17.30
C GLY A 86 -1.75 0.28 -15.95
N SER A 87 -0.51 -0.17 -15.70
CA SER A 87 -0.08 -0.73 -14.43
C SER A 87 -0.14 0.31 -13.30
N LEU A 88 0.45 1.49 -13.52
CA LEU A 88 0.43 2.60 -12.56
C LEU A 88 -0.99 3.08 -12.25
N LEU A 89 -1.82 3.28 -13.28
CA LEU A 89 -3.23 3.69 -13.12
C LEU A 89 -4.05 2.63 -12.40
N GLY A 90 -3.84 1.36 -12.74
CA GLY A 90 -4.45 0.27 -11.99
C GLY A 90 -4.02 0.28 -10.52
N ASN A 91 -2.77 0.67 -10.23
CA ASN A 91 -2.28 0.68 -8.85
C ASN A 91 -2.91 1.80 -8.03
N LEU A 92 -3.10 2.97 -8.65
CA LEU A 92 -3.83 4.07 -8.04
C LEU A 92 -5.26 3.65 -7.67
N ILE A 93 -5.98 2.99 -8.59
CA ILE A 93 -7.33 2.47 -8.32
C ILE A 93 -7.32 1.46 -7.17
N ASN A 94 -6.37 0.53 -7.16
CA ASN A 94 -6.27 -0.45 -6.08
C ASN A 94 -5.93 0.19 -4.72
N SER A 95 -5.10 1.24 -4.71
CA SER A 95 -4.77 1.98 -3.50
C SER A 95 -6.02 2.66 -2.93
N LEU A 96 -6.85 3.24 -3.80
CA LEU A 96 -8.16 3.78 -3.41
C LEU A 96 -9.09 2.70 -2.87
N ILE A 97 -9.15 1.52 -3.50
CA ILE A 97 -9.96 0.39 -3.03
C ILE A 97 -9.49 -0.07 -1.64
N LEU A 98 -8.17 -0.15 -1.40
CA LEU A 98 -7.63 -0.50 -0.09
C LEU A 98 -7.96 0.56 0.97
N VAL A 99 -7.95 1.85 0.62
CA VAL A 99 -8.38 2.91 1.53
C VAL A 99 -9.87 2.82 1.85
N ILE A 100 -10.72 2.59 0.85
CA ILE A 100 -12.15 2.34 1.07
C ILE A 100 -12.33 1.11 1.97
N ASN A 101 -11.56 0.05 1.74
CA ASN A 101 -11.58 -1.14 2.58
C ASN A 101 -11.15 -0.82 4.02
N PHE A 102 -10.14 0.02 4.23
CA PHE A 102 -9.77 0.49 5.57
C PHE A 102 -10.88 1.27 6.26
N LEU A 103 -11.64 2.09 5.54
CA LEU A 103 -12.79 2.78 6.11
C LEU A 103 -13.86 1.79 6.57
N ILE A 104 -14.21 0.81 5.72
CA ILE A 104 -15.16 -0.25 6.05
C ILE A 104 -14.65 -1.10 7.22
N PHE A 105 -13.35 -1.40 7.24
CA PHE A 105 -12.70 -2.17 8.29
C PHE A 105 -12.75 -1.46 9.64
N ASN A 106 -12.52 -0.14 9.68
CA ASN A 106 -12.64 0.62 10.92
C ASN A 106 -14.09 0.68 11.42
N ILE A 107 -15.07 0.83 10.52
CA ILE A 107 -16.49 0.75 10.89
C ILE A 107 -16.83 -0.62 11.49
N PHE A 108 -16.34 -1.70 10.86
CA PHE A 108 -16.51 -3.06 11.36
C PHE A 108 -15.91 -3.22 12.77
N LEU A 109 -14.67 -2.76 12.96
CA LEU A 109 -13.95 -2.86 14.22
C LEU A 109 -14.61 -2.02 15.33
N SER A 110 -14.99 -0.77 15.04
CA SER A 110 -15.75 0.09 15.97
C SER A 110 -17.09 -0.53 16.35
N SER A 111 -17.78 -1.14 15.39
CA SER A 111 -19.07 -1.80 15.64
C SER A 111 -18.93 -3.06 16.51
N LEU A 112 -17.83 -3.82 16.34
CA LEU A 112 -17.52 -4.95 17.22
C LEU A 112 -17.26 -4.50 18.67
N ILE A 113 -16.55 -3.39 18.85
CA ILE A 113 -16.22 -2.84 20.18
C ILE A 113 -17.48 -2.31 20.87
N ALA A 114 -18.28 -1.51 20.16
CA ALA A 114 -19.48 -0.89 20.70
C ALA A 114 -20.68 -1.84 20.83
N ARG A 115 -20.62 -3.03 20.20
CA ARG A 115 -21.73 -3.99 20.07
C ARG A 115 -22.98 -3.43 19.39
N GLU A 116 -22.83 -2.33 18.68
CA GLU A 116 -23.86 -1.66 17.88
C GLU A 116 -23.20 -1.15 16.59
N PHE A 117 -24.00 -0.81 15.58
CA PHE A 117 -23.43 -0.28 14.34
C PHE A 117 -23.02 1.18 14.53
N VAL A 118 -21.71 1.44 14.58
CA VAL A 118 -21.15 2.79 14.81
C VAL A 118 -20.33 3.23 13.60
N PHE A 119 -20.70 4.38 13.03
CA PHE A 119 -19.91 5.04 12.01
C PHE A 119 -18.92 6.02 12.68
N SER A 120 -17.79 5.50 13.17
CA SER A 120 -16.69 6.33 13.66
C SER A 120 -15.42 6.08 12.85
N LEU A 121 -14.79 7.17 12.40
CA LEU A 121 -13.49 7.11 11.73
C LEU A 121 -12.42 7.56 12.72
N PRO A 122 -11.39 6.73 13.00
CA PRO A 122 -10.35 7.09 13.96
C PRO A 122 -9.46 8.26 13.50
N TYR A 123 -9.45 8.55 12.19
CA TYR A 123 -8.59 9.58 11.61
C TYR A 123 -9.37 10.55 10.71
N LYS A 124 -8.81 11.76 10.52
CA LYS A 124 -9.32 12.74 9.55
C LYS A 124 -9.19 12.21 8.11
N ALA A 125 -10.08 12.63 7.21
CA ALA A 125 -10.08 12.27 5.78
C ALA A 125 -8.70 12.39 5.11
N THR A 126 -7.92 13.41 5.49
CA THR A 126 -6.58 13.68 4.95
C THR A 126 -5.55 12.59 5.27
N THR A 127 -5.71 11.87 6.39
CA THR A 127 -4.86 10.73 6.75
C THR A 127 -5.04 9.59 5.75
N TYR A 128 -6.28 9.34 5.33
CA TYR A 128 -6.59 8.29 4.35
C TYR A 128 -6.09 8.63 2.94
N ILE A 129 -6.09 9.92 2.56
CA ILE A 129 -5.47 10.38 1.31
C ILE A 129 -3.96 10.11 1.33
N LEU A 130 -3.29 10.47 2.44
CA LEU A 130 -1.86 10.22 2.60
C LEU A 130 -1.52 8.72 2.58
N ILE A 131 -2.35 7.87 3.20
CA ILE A 131 -2.21 6.41 3.13
C ILE A 131 -2.33 5.94 1.66
N CYS A 132 -3.31 6.46 0.91
CA CYS A 132 -3.49 6.12 -0.50
C CYS A 132 -2.25 6.47 -1.34
N GLU A 133 -1.70 7.67 -1.15
CA GLU A 133 -0.50 8.13 -1.86
C GLU A 133 0.72 7.30 -1.49
N THR A 134 0.89 7.01 -0.21
CA THR A 134 2.01 6.21 0.28
C THR A 134 1.93 4.78 -0.26
N LEU A 135 0.74 4.17 -0.31
CA LEU A 135 0.53 2.85 -0.94
C LEU A 135 0.97 2.85 -2.40
N TRP A 136 0.63 3.91 -3.14
CA TRP A 136 1.01 4.06 -4.53
C TRP A 136 2.52 4.27 -4.70
N LEU A 137 3.14 5.13 -3.89
CA LEU A 137 4.59 5.39 -3.89
C LEU A 137 5.41 4.16 -3.52
N VAL A 138 4.96 3.38 -2.54
CA VAL A 138 5.61 2.13 -2.11
C VAL A 138 5.64 1.12 -3.26
N PHE A 139 4.55 1.00 -4.04
CA PHE A 139 4.52 0.16 -5.25
C PHE A 139 5.49 0.66 -6.33
N VAL A 140 5.51 1.97 -6.62
CA VAL A 140 6.43 2.54 -7.62
C VAL A 140 7.88 2.32 -7.20
N SER A 141 8.19 2.59 -5.94
CA SER A 141 9.51 2.38 -5.35
C SER A 141 9.92 0.91 -5.42
N ALA A 142 9.01 -0.03 -5.14
CA ALA A 142 9.26 -1.45 -5.28
C ALA A 142 9.63 -1.84 -6.73
N ASN A 143 8.94 -1.30 -7.73
CA ASN A 143 9.27 -1.55 -9.14
C ASN A 143 10.69 -1.06 -9.47
N VAL A 144 11.03 0.16 -9.04
CA VAL A 144 12.36 0.76 -9.27
C VAL A 144 13.45 -0.02 -8.54
N LEU A 145 13.27 -0.31 -7.26
CA LEU A 145 14.21 -1.09 -6.46
C LEU A 145 14.44 -2.49 -7.05
N THR A 146 13.38 -3.14 -7.51
CA THR A 146 13.49 -4.48 -8.13
C THR A 146 14.30 -4.44 -9.42
N LYS A 147 14.21 -3.35 -10.19
CA LYS A 147 15.06 -3.11 -11.36
C LYS A 147 16.52 -2.93 -10.99
N LEU A 148 16.79 -2.02 -10.06
CA LEU A 148 18.15 -1.67 -9.64
C LEU A 148 18.87 -2.85 -8.98
N LEU A 149 18.14 -3.62 -8.17
CA LEU A 149 18.68 -4.67 -7.32
C LEU A 149 18.46 -6.07 -7.91
N GLY A 150 18.24 -6.18 -9.23
CA GLY A 150 17.75 -7.36 -9.96
C GLY A 150 18.02 -8.76 -9.36
N LYS A 151 19.25 -9.07 -8.92
CA LYS A 151 19.64 -10.39 -8.35
C LYS A 151 19.47 -10.53 -6.83
N VAL A 152 19.37 -9.41 -6.10
CA VAL A 152 19.36 -9.31 -4.63
C VAL A 152 17.94 -9.37 -4.04
N VAL A 153 16.91 -9.54 -4.86
CA VAL A 153 15.50 -9.57 -4.40
C VAL A 153 15.22 -10.71 -3.41
N VAL A 154 16.01 -11.79 -3.43
CA VAL A 154 15.92 -12.82 -2.38
C VAL A 154 16.32 -12.23 -1.02
N LEU A 155 17.38 -11.42 -0.96
CA LEU A 155 17.77 -10.69 0.24
C LEU A 155 16.75 -9.61 0.63
N ILE A 156 16.06 -8.97 -0.32
CA ILE A 156 14.93 -8.07 -0.02
C ILE A 156 13.77 -8.83 0.62
N LYS A 157 13.45 -10.03 0.13
CA LYS A 157 12.41 -10.89 0.73
C LYS A 157 12.79 -11.35 2.14
N ILE A 158 14.05 -11.71 2.36
CA ILE A 158 14.58 -12.10 3.67
C ILE A 158 14.59 -10.90 4.62
N ALA A 159 15.03 -9.72 4.17
CA ALA A 159 14.99 -8.48 4.93
C ALA A 159 13.56 -8.04 5.26
N LEU A 160 12.61 -8.29 4.36
CA LEU A 160 11.19 -8.10 4.62
C LEU A 160 10.65 -9.05 5.68
N LEU A 161 10.99 -10.35 5.61
CA LEU A 161 10.59 -11.32 6.63
C LEU A 161 11.19 -10.96 8.00
N ALA A 162 12.47 -10.59 8.04
CA ALA A 162 13.12 -10.08 9.24
C ALA A 162 12.46 -8.78 9.72
N GLY A 163 12.13 -7.86 8.81
CA GLY A 163 11.44 -6.61 9.09
C GLY A 163 10.03 -6.82 9.65
N ILE A 164 9.28 -7.81 9.17
CA ILE A 164 7.96 -8.19 9.72
C ILE A 164 8.12 -8.76 11.13
N GLY A 165 9.14 -9.58 11.37
CA GLY A 165 9.46 -10.10 12.70
C GLY A 165 9.83 -8.98 13.68
N LEU A 166 10.69 -8.05 13.26
CA LEU A 166 11.09 -6.88 14.03
C LEU A 166 9.92 -5.90 14.23
N PHE A 167 9.04 -5.75 13.24
CA PHE A 167 7.82 -4.94 13.35
C PHE A 167 6.89 -5.47 14.43
N GLY A 168 6.73 -6.80 14.54
CA GLY A 168 5.97 -7.41 15.62
C GLY A 168 6.59 -7.17 17.00
N TYR A 169 7.93 -7.20 17.09
CA TYR A 169 8.65 -6.96 18.34
C TYR A 169 8.59 -5.50 18.81
N TYR A 170 8.75 -4.54 17.89
CA TYR A 170 8.73 -3.09 18.17
C TYR A 170 7.35 -2.44 17.96
N LEU A 171 6.27 -3.22 17.94
CA LEU A 171 4.94 -2.72 17.59
C LEU A 171 4.49 -1.60 18.53
N SER A 172 4.79 -1.72 19.83
CA SER A 172 4.49 -0.68 20.84
C SER A 172 5.18 0.64 20.54
N GLU A 173 6.48 0.63 20.23
CA GLU A 173 7.25 1.84 19.91
C GLU A 173 6.84 2.44 18.56
N ILE A 174 6.42 1.60 17.62
CA ILE A 174 5.90 2.06 16.32
C ILE A 174 4.56 2.77 16.51
N ILE A 175 3.69 2.26 17.39
CA ILE A 175 2.41 2.92 17.70
C ILE A 175 2.63 4.23 18.45
N SER A 176 3.53 4.27 19.44
CA SER A 176 3.87 5.54 20.10
C SER A 176 4.48 6.53 19.10
N PHE A 177 5.37 6.09 18.21
CA PHE A 177 5.88 6.94 17.13
C PHE A 177 4.77 7.43 16.21
N TRP A 178 3.82 6.57 15.85
CA TRP A 178 2.67 6.93 15.03
C TRP A 178 1.81 8.00 15.72
N ASN A 179 1.50 7.81 17.00
CA ASN A 179 0.62 8.69 17.76
C ASN A 179 1.27 10.01 18.18
N ASP A 180 2.56 9.99 18.49
CA ASP A 180 3.28 11.16 19.01
C ASP A 180 3.93 11.99 17.90
N ARG A 181 4.21 11.38 16.75
CA ARG A 181 4.92 12.04 15.64
C ARG A 181 4.07 12.12 14.38
N ILE A 182 3.51 11.01 13.90
CA ILE A 182 2.84 10.96 12.60
C ILE A 182 1.46 11.64 12.66
N ILE A 183 0.59 11.26 13.60
CA ILE A 183 -0.75 11.85 13.73
C ILE A 183 -0.69 13.36 14.02
N PRO A 184 0.13 13.87 14.96
CA PRO A 184 0.19 15.30 15.26
C PRO A 184 0.75 16.10 14.08
N PHE A 185 1.76 15.57 13.39
CA PHE A 185 2.30 16.16 12.16
C PHE A 185 1.23 16.27 11.06
N ILE A 186 0.50 15.19 10.78
CA ILE A 186 -0.55 15.18 9.74
C ILE A 186 -1.74 16.08 10.14
N SER A 187 -2.13 16.05 11.41
CA SER A 187 -3.31 16.77 11.90
C SER A 187 -3.07 18.27 12.10
N GLY A 188 -1.82 18.68 12.35
CA GLY A 188 -1.37 20.08 12.46
C GLY A 188 -0.86 20.68 11.15
N MET A 189 -0.72 19.90 10.07
CA MET A 189 -0.28 20.41 8.78
C MET A 189 -1.29 21.40 8.19
N ASN A 190 -0.80 22.54 7.73
CA ASN A 190 -1.64 23.48 6.99
C ASN A 190 -2.13 22.86 5.66
N ALA A 191 -3.30 23.29 5.16
CA ALA A 191 -3.89 22.71 3.94
C ALA A 191 -2.93 22.82 2.73
N ASP A 192 -2.21 23.93 2.62
CA ASP A 192 -1.25 24.20 1.55
C ASP A 192 -0.03 23.27 1.60
N VAL A 193 0.48 22.99 2.80
CA VAL A 193 1.61 22.04 3.00
C VAL A 193 1.18 20.61 2.68
N ARG A 194 -0.08 20.26 2.97
CA ARG A 194 -0.67 18.98 2.59
C ARG A 194 -0.76 18.82 1.08
N VAL A 195 -1.32 19.81 0.38
CA VAL A 195 -1.39 19.82 -1.09
C VAL A 195 0.01 19.78 -1.69
N LEU A 196 0.98 20.48 -1.10
CA LEU A 196 2.37 20.44 -1.52
C LEU A 196 2.98 19.05 -1.39
N LEU A 197 2.72 18.31 -0.31
CA LEU A 197 3.20 16.93 -0.14
C LEU A 197 2.58 15.96 -1.13
N VAL A 198 1.28 16.09 -1.40
CA VAL A 198 0.61 15.32 -2.46
C VAL A 198 1.28 15.60 -3.81
N ILE A 199 1.46 16.89 -4.14
CA ILE A 199 2.10 17.32 -5.39
C ILE A 199 3.54 16.82 -5.46
N VAL A 200 4.32 16.94 -4.39
CA VAL A 200 5.71 16.47 -4.34
C VAL A 200 5.78 14.95 -4.47
N GLY A 201 4.90 14.19 -3.82
CA GLY A 201 4.82 12.75 -3.97
C GLY A 201 4.46 12.34 -5.40
N VAL A 202 3.43 12.95 -5.97
CA VAL A 202 3.01 12.72 -7.37
C VAL A 202 4.10 13.11 -8.36
N VAL A 203 4.72 14.29 -8.20
CA VAL A 203 5.81 14.77 -9.04
C VAL A 203 7.04 13.88 -8.89
N SER A 204 7.38 13.42 -7.69
CA SER A 204 8.51 12.50 -7.45
C SER A 204 8.25 11.13 -8.08
N GLY A 205 7.02 10.60 -7.96
CA GLY A 205 6.62 9.35 -8.61
C GLY A 205 6.62 9.45 -10.14
N ILE A 206 6.13 10.57 -10.69
CA ILE A 206 6.18 10.88 -12.12
C ILE A 206 7.63 11.07 -12.58
N TYR A 207 8.46 11.76 -11.80
CA TYR A 207 9.87 11.99 -12.10
C TYR A 207 10.67 10.70 -12.08
N LEU A 208 10.49 9.82 -11.09
CA LEU A 208 11.10 8.48 -11.05
C LEU A 208 10.66 7.64 -12.26
N ALA A 209 9.38 7.67 -12.61
CA ALA A 209 8.87 7.00 -13.80
C ALA A 209 9.45 7.59 -15.11
N PHE A 210 9.63 8.91 -15.18
CA PHE A 210 10.15 9.62 -16.34
C PHE A 210 11.67 9.45 -16.49
N TYR A 211 12.44 9.56 -15.41
CA TYR A 211 13.87 9.33 -15.35
C TYR A 211 14.20 7.92 -15.85
N GLU A 212 13.47 6.92 -15.35
CA GLU A 212 13.60 5.54 -15.82
C GLU A 212 13.25 5.41 -17.32
N PHE A 213 12.19 6.09 -17.78
CA PHE A 213 11.76 6.05 -19.18
C PHE A 213 12.77 6.68 -20.17
N VAL A 214 13.48 7.74 -19.76
CA VAL A 214 14.39 8.51 -20.61
C VAL A 214 15.82 7.95 -20.54
N PHE A 215 16.33 7.67 -19.34
CA PHE A 215 17.77 7.48 -19.15
C PHE A 215 18.22 6.01 -19.10
N THR A 216 17.32 5.03 -18.94
CA THR A 216 17.70 3.61 -19.07
C THR A 216 17.56 3.04 -20.49
N ARG A 217 17.34 3.90 -21.50
CA ARG A 217 17.35 3.53 -22.93
C ARG A 217 18.74 3.29 -23.52
N LYS A 218 19.82 3.56 -22.78
CA LYS A 218 21.20 3.24 -23.20
C LYS A 218 21.71 2.01 -22.45
N LYS A 219 21.27 0.83 -22.88
CA LYS A 219 22.00 -0.45 -22.89
C LYS A 219 21.15 -1.52 -23.55
#